data_AF-A0A538K0S5-F1
#
_entry.id   AF-A0A538K0S5-F1
#
_cell.length_a   1.000
_cell.length_b   1.000
_cell.length_c   1.000
_cell.angle_alpha   90.00
_cell.angle_beta   90.00
_cell.angle_gamma   90.00
#
_symmetry.space_group_name_H-M   'P 1'
#
loop_
_entity.id
_entity.type
_entity.pdbx_description
1 polymer ?
#
loop_
_entity_poly.entity_id
_entity_poly.type
_entity_poly.pdbx_seq_one_letter_code
_entity_poly.pdbx_strand_id
1 'polypeptide(L)'
;SVAAAVAATRERLGPIDVLVNNAGWDDLKPFVDTDEALWDRVIDINYKGVLRTTHAVLPDMIERRWGRIINIGSDAGRVGSSLESVYSGAKGGIIAFTKTV
;
A
#
# COMPACT_ATOMS: atom_id res chain seq x y z
N SER A 1 -13.21 -5.91 6.99
CA SER A 1 -12.66 -5.59 5.64
C SER A 1 -12.22 -4.13 5.63
N VAL A 2 -11.45 -3.70 4.62
CA VAL A 2 -11.07 -2.28 4.45
C VAL A 2 -12.31 -1.37 4.37
N ALA A 3 -13.31 -1.75 3.57
CA ALA A 3 -14.55 -0.99 3.43
C ALA A 3 -15.28 -0.79 4.77
N ALA A 4 -15.39 -1.85 5.59
CA ALA A 4 -16.02 -1.75 6.90
C ALA A 4 -15.25 -0.80 7.85
N ALA A 5 -13.91 -0.84 7.81
CA ALA A 5 -13.08 0.05 8.64
C ALA A 5 -13.20 1.52 8.20
N VAL A 6 -13.25 1.79 6.89
CA VAL A 6 -13.47 3.14 6.33
C VAL A 6 -14.84 3.67 6.73
N ALA A 7 -15.90 2.86 6.59
CA ALA A 7 -17.26 3.24 6.98
C ALA A 7 -17.37 3.59 8.47
N ALA A 8 -16.85 2.72 9.35
CA ALA A 8 -16.87 2.95 10.79
C ALA A 8 -16.04 4.19 11.20
N THR A 9 -14.92 4.45 10.52
CA THR A 9 -14.12 5.66 10.75
C THR A 9 -14.90 6.90 10.36
N ARG A 10 -15.57 6.86 9.19
CA ARG A 10 -16.40 7.97 8.69
C ARG A 10 -17.54 8.31 9.64
N GLU A 11 -18.25 7.29 10.10
CA GLU A 11 -19.38 7.46 11.02
C GLU A 11 -18.94 8.14 12.32
N ARG A 12 -17.79 7.74 12.85
CA ARG A 12 -17.33 8.20 14.17
C ARG A 12 -16.58 9.52 14.14
N LEU A 13 -15.81 9.78 13.09
CA LEU A 13 -14.85 10.90 13.04
C LEU A 13 -15.15 11.91 11.92
N GLY A 14 -16.15 11.65 11.09
CA GLY A 14 -16.37 12.41 9.86
C GLY A 14 -15.49 11.91 8.71
N PRO A 15 -15.51 12.61 7.56
CA PRO A 15 -14.89 12.10 6.35
C PRO A 15 -13.35 11.97 6.50
N ILE A 16 -12.77 10.97 5.84
CA ILE A 16 -11.32 10.73 5.92
C ILE A 16 -10.58 11.74 5.08
N ASP A 17 -9.83 12.60 5.77
CA ASP A 17 -9.11 13.70 5.15
C ASP A 17 -7.72 13.30 4.64
N VAL A 18 -7.04 12.45 5.41
CA VAL A 18 -5.71 11.94 5.09
C VAL A 18 -5.70 10.43 5.27
N LEU A 19 -5.30 9.71 4.24
CA LEU A 19 -4.98 8.29 4.31
C LEU A 19 -3.47 8.12 4.34
N VAL A 20 -2.96 7.37 5.32
CA VAL A 20 -1.56 6.95 5.37
C VAL A 20 -1.48 5.44 5.21
N ASN A 21 -0.98 4.99 4.06
CA ASN A 21 -0.73 3.58 3.78
C ASN A 21 0.64 3.18 4.33
N ASN A 22 0.65 2.81 5.61
CA ASN A 22 1.86 2.44 6.35
C ASN A 22 2.06 0.93 6.53
N ALA A 23 0.98 0.14 6.56
CA ALA A 23 1.08 -1.30 6.78
C ALA A 23 2.04 -1.94 5.76
N GLY A 24 3.02 -2.69 6.25
CA GLY A 24 4.06 -3.31 5.45
C GLY A 24 4.72 -4.45 6.21
N TRP A 25 5.28 -5.40 5.48
CA TRP A 25 5.92 -6.60 6.03
C TRP A 25 6.92 -7.17 5.03
N ASP A 26 7.99 -7.80 5.49
CA ASP A 26 8.92 -8.52 4.64
C ASP A 26 9.58 -9.71 5.36
N ASP A 27 10.19 -10.61 4.60
CA ASP A 27 11.03 -11.71 5.08
C ASP A 27 12.26 -11.86 4.17
N LEU A 28 13.43 -11.50 4.71
CA LEU A 28 14.65 -11.33 3.92
C LEU A 28 15.24 -12.70 3.55
N LYS A 29 15.32 -12.97 2.25
CA LYS A 29 15.81 -14.25 1.74
C LYS A 29 16.41 -14.13 0.34
N PRO A 30 17.45 -14.91 -0.02
CA PRO A 30 17.86 -15.02 -1.42
C PRO A 30 16.66 -15.43 -2.28
N PHE A 31 16.45 -14.77 -3.42
CA PHE A 31 15.25 -14.99 -4.23
C PHE A 31 15.05 -16.46 -4.63
N VAL A 32 16.14 -17.18 -4.90
CA VAL A 32 16.10 -18.61 -5.26
C VAL A 32 15.60 -19.52 -4.14
N ASP A 33 15.56 -19.04 -2.89
CA ASP A 33 15.08 -19.78 -1.72
C ASP A 33 13.65 -19.36 -1.32
N THR A 34 12.99 -18.48 -2.08
CA THR A 34 11.63 -18.01 -1.85
C THR A 34 10.58 -18.87 -2.56
N ASP A 35 9.31 -18.74 -2.15
CA ASP A 35 8.18 -19.47 -2.73
C ASP A 35 6.98 -18.55 -3.01
N GLU A 36 6.01 -19.07 -3.77
CA GLU A 36 4.80 -18.33 -4.16
C GLU A 36 4.01 -17.82 -2.95
N ALA A 37 3.98 -18.59 -1.85
CA ALA A 37 3.26 -18.21 -0.64
C ALA A 37 3.86 -16.96 0.01
N LEU A 38 5.20 -16.86 0.04
CA LEU A 38 5.89 -15.65 0.47
C LEU A 38 5.59 -14.49 -0.47
N TRP A 39 5.66 -14.71 -1.79
CA TRP A 39 5.43 -13.65 -2.79
C TRP A 39 4.04 -13.05 -2.67
N ASP A 40 3.03 -13.92 -2.58
CA ASP A 40 1.64 -13.55 -2.38
C ASP A 40 1.47 -12.73 -1.12
N ARG A 41 2.07 -13.15 -0.01
CA ARG A 41 1.98 -12.42 1.26
C ARG A 41 2.62 -11.03 1.16
N VAL A 42 3.82 -10.93 0.59
CA VAL A 42 4.52 -9.65 0.40
C VAL A 42 3.72 -8.72 -0.50
N ILE A 43 3.22 -9.22 -1.64
CA ILE A 43 2.43 -8.42 -2.59
C ILE A 43 1.08 -8.02 -1.99
N ASP A 44 0.41 -8.94 -1.29
CA ASP A 44 -0.92 -8.70 -0.74
C ASP A 44 -0.89 -7.60 0.34
N ILE A 45 0.10 -7.66 1.23
CA ILE A 45 0.27 -6.67 2.30
C ILE A 45 0.80 -5.35 1.72
N ASN A 46 1.94 -5.38 1.02
CA ASN A 46 2.67 -4.16 0.69
C ASN A 46 2.11 -3.42 -0.52
N TYR A 47 1.50 -4.13 -1.48
CA TYR A 47 0.96 -3.50 -2.70
C TYR A 47 -0.56 -3.52 -2.75
N LYS A 48 -1.20 -4.70 -2.71
CA LYS A 48 -2.67 -4.78 -2.79
C LYS A 48 -3.34 -4.08 -1.59
N GLY A 49 -2.71 -4.09 -0.42
CA GLY A 49 -3.14 -3.30 0.74
C GLY A 49 -3.33 -1.81 0.40
N VAL A 50 -2.32 -1.20 -0.25
CA VAL A 50 -2.36 0.20 -0.72
C VAL A 50 -3.48 0.43 -1.73
N LEU A 51 -3.67 -0.49 -2.68
CA LEU A 51 -4.73 -0.38 -3.68
C LEU A 51 -6.10 -0.40 -3.02
N ARG A 52 -6.33 -1.34 -2.08
CA ARG A 52 -7.63 -1.52 -1.41
C ARG A 52 -8.02 -0.31 -0.58
N THR A 53 -7.11 0.21 0.23
CA THR A 53 -7.36 1.38 1.09
C THR A 53 -7.53 2.64 0.25
N THR A 54 -6.67 2.86 -0.74
CA THR A 54 -6.77 3.99 -1.66
C THR A 54 -8.11 3.97 -2.39
N HIS A 55 -8.48 2.85 -3.00
CA HIS A 55 -9.76 2.70 -3.70
C HIS A 55 -10.97 2.95 -2.78
N ALA A 56 -10.88 2.58 -1.50
CA ALA A 56 -11.97 2.75 -0.55
C ALA A 56 -12.17 4.20 -0.09
N VAL A 57 -11.14 5.06 -0.11
CA VAL A 57 -11.24 6.45 0.38
C VAL A 57 -11.25 7.49 -0.75
N LEU A 58 -10.64 7.18 -1.90
CA LEU A 58 -10.41 8.13 -2.98
C LEU A 58 -11.70 8.73 -3.56
N PRO A 59 -12.80 7.99 -3.78
CA PRO A 59 -14.04 8.56 -4.33
C PRO A 59 -14.56 9.74 -3.49
N ASP A 60 -14.54 9.62 -2.17
CA ASP A 60 -14.99 10.68 -1.26
C ASP A 60 -14.05 11.90 -1.23
N MET A 61 -12.76 11.69 -1.48
CA MET A 61 -11.80 12.79 -1.64
C MET A 61 -12.03 13.54 -2.95
N ILE A 62 -12.35 12.82 -4.04
CA ILE A 62 -12.68 13.40 -5.34
C ILE A 62 -13.96 14.24 -5.24
N GLU A 63 -15.04 13.71 -4.65
CA GLU A 63 -16.31 14.42 -4.50
C GLU A 63 -16.12 15.75 -3.75
N ARG A 64 -15.36 15.73 -2.66
CA ARG A 64 -15.05 16.92 -1.86
C ARG A 64 -13.95 17.81 -2.46
N ARG A 65 -13.33 17.38 -3.57
CA ARG A 65 -12.18 18.03 -4.22
C ARG A 65 -11.00 18.27 -3.27
N TRP A 66 -10.88 17.45 -2.24
CA TRP A 66 -9.82 17.56 -1.25
C TRP A 66 -9.53 16.22 -0.57
N GLY A 67 -8.25 15.93 -0.40
CA GLY A 67 -7.75 14.76 0.31
C GLY A 67 -6.24 14.63 0.13
N ARG A 68 -5.60 13.83 0.98
CA ARG A 68 -4.18 13.47 0.84
C ARG A 68 -4.01 11.97 1.05
N ILE A 69 -3.27 11.33 0.16
CA ILE A 69 -2.87 9.93 0.29
C ILE A 69 -1.36 9.90 0.40
N ILE A 70 -0.86 9.32 1.49
CA ILE A 70 0.57 9.18 1.77
C ILE A 70 0.89 7.69 1.73
N ASN A 71 1.63 7.27 0.72
CA ASN A 71 2.07 5.89 0.57
C ASN A 71 3.50 5.75 1.07
N ILE A 72 3.72 4.86 2.04
CA ILE A 72 5.06 4.59 2.56
C ILE A 72 5.78 3.65 1.60
N GLY A 73 6.64 4.25 0.76
CA GLY A 73 7.58 3.53 -0.10
C GLY A 73 8.75 2.93 0.69
N SER A 74 9.85 2.65 0.00
CA SER A 74 11.12 2.26 0.60
C SER A 74 12.25 2.65 -0.36
N ASP A 75 13.45 2.87 0.16
CA ASP A 75 14.64 2.99 -0.69
C ASP A 75 14.84 1.72 -1.53
N ALA A 76 14.50 0.55 -0.97
CA ALA A 76 14.48 -0.73 -1.69
C ALA A 76 13.60 -0.69 -2.96
N GLY A 77 12.49 0.08 -2.94
CA GLY A 77 11.65 0.26 -4.12
C GLY A 77 12.26 1.18 -5.20
N ARG A 78 13.23 2.01 -4.81
CA ARG A 78 13.91 2.96 -5.70
C ARG A 78 15.17 2.36 -6.30
N VAL A 79 15.98 1.65 -5.50
CA VAL A 79 17.30 1.16 -5.91
C VAL A 79 17.42 -0.37 -5.95
N GLY A 80 16.47 -1.09 -5.36
CA GLY A 80 16.58 -2.52 -5.08
C GLY A 80 17.42 -2.78 -3.83
N SER A 81 16.99 -3.74 -3.01
CA SER A 81 17.75 -4.20 -1.83
C SER A 81 17.98 -5.71 -1.90
N SER A 82 19.16 -6.14 -1.47
CA SER A 82 19.51 -7.56 -1.44
C SER A 82 18.60 -8.30 -0.48
N LEU A 83 18.20 -9.52 -0.85
CA LEU A 83 17.29 -10.39 -0.08
C LEU A 83 15.82 -9.92 -0.02
N GLU A 84 15.50 -8.77 -0.60
CA GLU A 84 14.16 -8.17 -0.57
C GLU A 84 13.57 -8.09 -1.99
N SER A 85 13.81 -9.09 -2.86
CA SER A 85 13.51 -8.96 -4.30
C SER A 85 12.03 -8.66 -4.59
N VAL A 86 11.10 -9.38 -3.96
CA VAL A 86 9.65 -9.17 -4.15
C VAL A 86 9.18 -7.90 -3.47
N TYR A 87 9.68 -7.61 -2.27
CA TYR A 87 9.35 -6.39 -1.53
C TYR A 87 9.83 -5.13 -2.27
N SER A 88 11.06 -5.14 -2.80
CA SER A 88 11.60 -4.09 -3.66
C SER A 88 10.71 -3.85 -4.87
N GLY A 89 10.27 -4.93 -5.55
CA GLY A 89 9.31 -4.84 -6.65
C GLY A 89 7.98 -4.22 -6.23
N ALA A 90 7.40 -4.68 -5.13
CA ALA A 90 6.15 -4.14 -4.59
C ALA A 90 6.26 -2.64 -4.24
N LYS A 91 7.34 -2.24 -3.55
CA LYS A 91 7.60 -0.83 -3.19
C LYS A 91 7.90 0.03 -4.41
N GLY A 92 8.56 -0.50 -5.43
CA GLY A 92 8.72 0.16 -6.73
C GLY A 92 7.37 0.39 -7.42
N GLY A 93 6.49 -0.61 -7.37
CA GLY A 93 5.10 -0.51 -7.85
C GLY A 93 4.32 0.62 -7.16
N ILE A 94 4.45 0.76 -5.84
CA ILE A 94 3.83 1.86 -5.08
C ILE A 94 4.34 3.22 -5.55
N ILE A 95 5.65 3.36 -5.82
CA ILE A 95 6.23 4.62 -6.30
C ILE A 95 5.63 5.02 -7.65
N ALA A 96 5.50 4.07 -8.58
CA ALA A 96 4.88 4.32 -9.88
C ALA A 96 3.38 4.63 -9.73
N PHE A 97 2.66 3.81 -8.97
CA PHE A 97 1.23 3.98 -8.69
C PHE A 97 0.93 5.37 -8.09
N THR A 98 1.72 5.81 -7.12
CA THR A 98 1.54 7.11 -6.44
C THR A 98 1.65 8.30 -7.42
N LYS A 99 2.40 8.18 -8.51
CA LYS A 99 2.53 9.26 -9.50
C LYS A 99 1.32 9.37 -10.42
N THR A 100 0.52 8.32 -10.52
CA THR A 100 -0.63 8.24 -11.44
C THR A 100 -1.97 8.55 -10.78
N VAL A 101 -2.04 8.44 -9.45
CA VAL A 101 -3.23 8.68 -8.63
C VAL A 101 -3.20 10.10 -8.10
#